data_AF-A0A4P8R7Z6-F1
#
_entry.id   AF-A0A4P8R7Z6-F1
#
_cell.length_a   1.000
_cell.length_b   1.000
_cell.length_c   1.000
_cell.angle_alpha   90.00
_cell.angle_beta   90.00
_cell.angle_gamma   90.00
#
_symmetry.space_group_name_H-M   'P 1'
#
loop_
_entity.id
_entity.type
_entity.pdbx_description
1 polymer ?
#
loop_
_entity_poly.entity_id
_entity_poly.type
_entity_poly.pdbx_seq_one_letter_code
_entity_poly.pdbx_strand_id
1 'polypeptide(L)'
;MRIVTVPRREEGNMVDWIYDEIVLAADVVSRNGWKSVRSNSKEAKALSALLRRGALHAGADLPANFRSVASIQRKTADLETARPGYQGKATRGNRLDRIVIVQFEQDPTGMQQRASMIRRLLEEGEELPMSVGDADDYGDEGGLVEFVGRRRERDPKLRSRKLDAVEASGLPIACEVCSFDFGERYGSRGKGYIEVHHRHPLHVTGATRTHLDELALLCANCHRMCHRGDWITPDSLRAIMHAEVASRSAP
;
A
#
# COMPACT_ATOMS: atom_id res chain seq x y z
N MET A 1 7.23 -37.60 -41.56
CA MET A 1 8.18 -37.04 -40.57
C MET A 1 7.43 -35.95 -39.81
N ARG A 2 6.79 -36.28 -38.67
CA ARG A 2 6.08 -35.30 -37.84
C ARG A 2 7.12 -34.61 -36.97
N ILE A 3 7.35 -33.33 -37.22
CA ILE A 3 8.18 -32.48 -36.36
C ILE A 3 7.41 -32.32 -35.05
N VAL A 4 7.78 -33.11 -34.04
CA VAL A 4 7.35 -32.92 -32.67
C VAL A 4 8.13 -31.72 -32.15
N THR A 5 7.54 -30.53 -32.21
CA THR A 5 8.02 -29.37 -31.46
C THR A 5 7.84 -29.67 -29.98
N VAL A 6 8.92 -30.12 -29.34
CA VAL A 6 9.01 -30.17 -27.88
C VAL A 6 8.92 -28.73 -27.38
N PRO A 7 7.93 -28.37 -26.55
CA PRO A 7 7.83 -27.02 -26.03
C PRO A 7 9.08 -26.74 -25.18
N ARG A 8 9.79 -25.68 -25.57
CA ARG A 8 10.92 -25.12 -24.84
C ARG A 8 10.41 -24.73 -23.45
N ARG A 9 10.98 -25.31 -22.38
CA ARG A 9 10.65 -24.92 -21.01
C ARG A 9 10.96 -23.43 -20.87
N GLU A 10 9.93 -22.63 -20.61
CA GLU A 10 10.10 -21.23 -20.22
C GLU A 10 10.87 -21.22 -18.90
N GLU A 11 12.12 -20.73 -18.93
CA GLU A 11 12.93 -20.48 -17.75
C GLU A 11 12.22 -19.38 -16.95
N GLY A 12 11.57 -19.79 -15.86
CA GLY A 12 10.75 -18.91 -15.03
C GLY A 12 11.57 -17.73 -14.51
N ASN A 13 11.15 -16.53 -14.90
CA ASN A 13 11.69 -15.26 -14.44
C ASN A 13 11.62 -15.20 -12.90
N MET A 14 12.75 -15.35 -12.20
CA MET A 14 12.79 -15.44 -10.74
C MET A 14 12.77 -14.02 -10.14
N VAL A 15 11.70 -13.69 -9.42
CA VAL A 15 11.53 -12.37 -8.78
C VAL A 15 12.15 -12.37 -7.38
N ASP A 16 13.12 -11.48 -7.18
CA ASP A 16 13.84 -11.34 -5.90
C ASP A 16 12.94 -10.83 -4.77
N TRP A 17 13.29 -11.21 -3.53
CA TRP A 17 12.67 -10.70 -2.32
C TRP A 17 13.09 -9.26 -2.06
N ILE A 18 12.13 -8.34 -1.98
CA ILE A 18 12.39 -6.95 -1.60
C ILE A 18 12.29 -6.78 -0.09
N TYR A 19 12.83 -5.67 0.41
CA TYR A 19 12.90 -5.39 1.84
C TYR A 19 11.55 -5.50 2.57
N ASP A 20 10.48 -4.86 2.07
CA ASP A 20 9.18 -4.88 2.75
C ASP A 20 8.53 -6.28 2.79
N GLU A 21 8.77 -7.12 1.78
CA GLU A 21 8.33 -8.53 1.82
C GLU A 21 9.08 -9.33 2.89
N ILE A 22 10.35 -9.02 3.09
CA ILE A 22 11.19 -9.65 4.11
C ILE A 22 10.76 -9.16 5.50
N VAL A 23 10.42 -7.87 5.67
CA VAL A 23 9.84 -7.34 6.92
C VAL A 23 8.54 -8.06 7.29
N LEU A 24 7.63 -8.26 6.32
CA LEU A 24 6.39 -9.01 6.54
C LEU A 24 6.63 -10.48 6.89
N ALA A 25 7.63 -11.12 6.27
CA ALA A 25 8.00 -12.49 6.58
C ALA A 25 8.67 -12.61 7.97
N ALA A 26 9.51 -11.64 8.33
CA ALA A 26 10.17 -11.56 9.63
C ALA A 26 9.15 -11.31 10.75
N ASP A 27 8.14 -10.47 10.53
CA ASP A 27 7.01 -10.28 11.47
C ASP A 27 6.24 -11.59 11.73
N VAL A 28 5.99 -12.39 10.69
CA VAL A 28 5.37 -13.73 10.86
C VAL A 28 6.24 -14.62 11.76
N VAL A 29 7.55 -14.67 11.50
CA VAL A 29 8.48 -15.53 12.25
C VAL A 29 8.65 -15.02 13.68
N SER A 30 8.74 -13.70 13.87
CA SER A 30 8.81 -13.04 15.18
C SER A 30 7.60 -13.39 16.05
N ARG A 31 6.38 -13.27 15.51
CA ARG A 31 5.13 -13.65 16.20
C ARG A 31 4.99 -15.15 16.44
N ASN A 32 5.68 -15.97 15.64
CA ASN A 32 5.74 -17.42 15.81
C ASN A 32 6.93 -17.88 16.67
N GLY A 33 7.39 -17.05 17.62
CA GLY A 33 8.48 -17.40 18.54
C GLY A 33 9.81 -17.65 17.84
N TRP A 34 10.06 -16.92 16.75
CA TRP A 34 11.23 -17.06 15.88
C TRP A 34 11.38 -18.40 15.17
N LYS A 35 10.27 -19.14 15.00
CA LYS A 35 10.24 -20.39 14.24
C LYS A 35 9.65 -20.19 12.85
N SER A 36 10.24 -20.85 11.85
CA SER A 36 9.68 -20.89 10.50
C SER A 36 8.28 -21.51 10.47
N VAL A 37 7.50 -21.11 9.48
CA VAL A 37 6.13 -21.59 9.30
C VAL A 37 6.07 -22.62 8.18
N ARG A 38 5.24 -23.66 8.34
CA ARG A 38 5.03 -24.66 7.30
C ARG A 38 4.11 -24.13 6.20
N SER A 39 4.29 -24.58 4.97
CA SER A 39 3.47 -24.19 3.81
C SER A 39 1.97 -24.42 3.97
N ASN A 40 1.55 -25.37 4.81
CA ASN A 40 0.14 -25.65 5.09
C ASN A 40 -0.47 -24.81 6.24
N SER A 41 0.35 -24.04 6.96
CA SER A 41 -0.05 -23.20 8.08
C SER A 41 -0.97 -22.04 7.65
N LYS A 42 -1.75 -21.50 8.58
CA LYS A 42 -2.64 -20.36 8.30
C LYS A 42 -1.83 -19.11 7.98
N GLU A 43 -0.70 -18.94 8.65
CA GLU A 43 0.23 -17.83 8.55
C GLU A 43 0.91 -17.81 7.17
N ALA A 44 1.40 -18.96 6.70
CA ALA A 44 2.01 -19.06 5.37
C ALA A 44 1.00 -18.78 4.25
N LYS A 45 -0.24 -19.28 4.39
CA LYS A 45 -1.33 -19.03 3.44
C LYS A 45 -1.72 -17.55 3.41
N ALA A 46 -1.88 -16.93 4.57
CA ALA A 46 -2.22 -15.51 4.69
C ALA A 46 -1.14 -14.61 4.08
N LEU A 47 0.12 -14.83 4.42
CA LEU A 47 1.22 -14.05 3.86
C LEU A 47 1.38 -14.29 2.36
N SER A 48 1.24 -15.53 1.90
CA SER A 48 1.26 -15.84 0.46
C SER A 48 0.14 -15.13 -0.27
N ALA A 49 -1.09 -15.17 0.24
CA ALA A 49 -2.23 -14.49 -0.35
C ALA A 49 -2.03 -12.98 -0.40
N LEU A 50 -1.47 -12.38 0.65
CA LEU A 50 -1.17 -10.95 0.71
C LEU A 50 -0.13 -10.53 -0.32
N LEU A 51 1.02 -11.21 -0.35
CA LEU A 51 2.13 -10.85 -1.25
C LEU A 51 1.79 -11.12 -2.71
N ARG A 52 1.06 -12.20 -3.00
CA ARG A 52 0.63 -12.56 -4.38
C ARG A 52 -0.33 -11.56 -5.01
N ARG A 53 -0.89 -10.62 -4.24
CA ARG A 53 -1.59 -9.46 -4.82
C ARG A 53 -0.66 -8.58 -5.66
N GLY A 54 0.65 -8.73 -5.51
CA GLY A 54 1.64 -8.09 -6.37
C GLY A 54 1.76 -6.58 -6.20
N ALA A 55 1.10 -6.00 -5.19
CA ALA A 55 1.05 -4.56 -4.98
C ALA A 55 2.44 -3.93 -4.74
N LEU A 56 3.43 -4.73 -4.31
CA LEU A 56 4.83 -4.30 -4.14
C LEU A 56 5.66 -4.33 -5.44
N HIS A 57 5.15 -4.92 -6.53
CA HIS A 57 5.90 -5.19 -7.77
C HIS A 57 5.32 -4.50 -9.02
N ALA A 58 4.66 -3.35 -8.85
CA ALA A 58 4.34 -2.36 -9.91
C ALA A 58 3.91 -2.93 -11.28
N GLY A 59 2.94 -3.86 -11.31
CA GLY A 59 2.38 -4.37 -12.57
C GLY A 59 3.32 -5.29 -13.37
N ALA A 60 4.40 -5.80 -12.76
CA ALA A 60 5.18 -6.87 -13.34
C ALA A 60 4.29 -8.09 -13.62
N ASP A 61 4.53 -8.78 -14.73
CA ASP A 61 3.93 -10.08 -14.98
C ASP A 61 4.56 -11.09 -13.99
N LEU A 62 3.87 -11.27 -12.86
CA LEU A 62 4.37 -12.09 -11.76
C LEU A 62 4.14 -13.57 -12.09
N PRO A 63 5.18 -14.41 -12.02
CA PRO A 63 5.04 -15.80 -12.39
C PRO A 63 4.06 -16.53 -11.47
N ALA A 64 3.42 -17.60 -11.97
CA ALA A 64 2.40 -18.34 -11.22
C ALA A 64 2.89 -18.86 -9.85
N ASN A 65 4.20 -19.09 -9.69
CA ASN A 65 4.84 -19.53 -8.45
C ASN A 65 5.29 -18.39 -7.51
N PHE A 66 5.11 -17.13 -7.91
CA PHE A 66 5.49 -15.92 -7.16
C PHE A 66 4.93 -15.97 -5.74
N ARG A 67 5.81 -15.79 -4.73
CA ARG A 67 5.45 -15.79 -3.30
C ARG A 67 4.47 -16.90 -2.89
N SER A 68 4.56 -18.07 -3.52
CA SER A 68 3.80 -19.28 -3.15
C SER A 68 4.06 -19.68 -1.70
N VAL A 69 3.14 -20.41 -1.08
CA VAL A 69 3.29 -20.92 0.30
C VAL A 69 4.60 -21.70 0.53
N ALA A 70 5.11 -22.39 -0.51
CA ALA A 70 6.40 -23.07 -0.46
C ALA A 70 7.58 -22.08 -0.40
N SER A 71 7.50 -20.97 -1.15
CA SER A 71 8.50 -19.91 -1.08
C SER A 71 8.44 -19.14 0.25
N ILE A 72 7.25 -18.97 0.84
CA ILE A 72 7.09 -18.38 2.18
C ILE A 72 7.76 -19.27 3.22
N GLN A 73 7.51 -20.59 3.19
CA GLN A 73 8.18 -21.53 4.08
C GLN A 73 9.70 -21.46 3.96
N ARG A 74 10.24 -21.42 2.73
CA ARG A 74 11.69 -21.27 2.52
C ARG A 74 12.23 -19.96 3.09
N LYS A 75 11.58 -18.83 2.77
CA LYS A 75 12.02 -17.52 3.27
C LYS A 75 11.97 -17.41 4.78
N THR A 76 10.93 -17.96 5.40
CA THR A 76 10.82 -17.96 6.87
C THR A 76 11.86 -18.87 7.53
N ALA A 77 12.26 -19.97 6.88
CA ALA A 77 13.43 -20.75 7.30
C ALA A 77 14.74 -19.97 7.14
N ASP A 78 14.90 -19.22 6.04
CA ASP A 78 16.07 -18.36 5.86
C ASP A 78 16.21 -17.37 7.02
N LEU A 79 15.10 -16.69 7.38
CA LEU A 79 15.03 -15.72 8.47
C LEU A 79 15.24 -16.33 9.86
N GLU A 80 14.63 -17.49 10.14
CA GLU A 80 14.87 -18.23 11.38
C GLU A 80 16.37 -18.53 11.57
N THR A 81 17.03 -19.00 10.51
CA THR A 81 18.44 -19.39 10.58
C THR A 81 19.44 -18.24 10.47
N ALA A 82 18.98 -17.05 10.06
CA ALA A 82 19.81 -15.85 9.99
C ALA A 82 20.00 -15.15 11.36
N ARG A 83 19.27 -15.59 12.38
CA ARG A 83 19.38 -15.05 13.73
C ARG A 83 20.73 -15.32 14.38
N PRO A 84 21.36 -14.35 15.06
CA PRO A 84 22.58 -14.54 15.84
C PRO A 84 22.50 -15.67 16.88
N GLY A 85 21.31 -15.92 17.44
CA GLY A 85 21.08 -16.97 18.44
C GLY A 85 20.79 -18.38 17.89
N TYR A 86 20.78 -18.58 16.56
CA TYR A 86 20.43 -19.87 15.96
C TYR A 86 21.57 -20.90 16.11
N GLN A 87 21.25 -22.06 16.71
CA GLN A 87 22.23 -23.11 17.04
C GLN A 87 22.37 -24.20 15.94
N GLY A 88 21.57 -24.13 14.88
CA GLY A 88 21.56 -25.12 13.79
C GLY A 88 22.42 -24.73 12.59
N LYS A 89 22.35 -25.55 11.52
CA LYS A 89 23.01 -25.23 10.25
C LYS A 89 22.26 -24.09 9.55
N ALA A 90 22.94 -22.95 9.36
CA ALA A 90 22.37 -21.82 8.66
C ALA A 90 22.08 -22.13 7.19
N THR A 91 20.97 -21.59 6.68
CA THR A 91 20.63 -21.61 5.25
C THR A 91 21.38 -20.52 4.49
N ARG A 92 21.29 -20.52 3.15
CA ARG A 92 21.87 -19.49 2.29
C ARG A 92 20.86 -18.37 2.03
N GLY A 93 20.46 -17.66 3.10
CA GLY A 93 19.68 -16.43 3.00
C GLY A 93 20.42 -15.30 2.29
N ASN A 94 19.70 -14.25 1.91
CA ASN A 94 20.26 -13.09 1.21
C ASN A 94 20.74 -11.99 2.19
N ARG A 95 21.37 -10.93 1.66
CA ARG A 95 21.88 -9.82 2.48
C ARG A 95 20.77 -9.06 3.21
N LEU A 96 19.61 -8.89 2.59
CA LEU A 96 18.47 -8.16 3.16
C LEU A 96 17.86 -8.93 4.35
N ASP A 97 17.84 -10.26 4.30
CA ASP A 97 17.38 -11.11 5.40
C ASP A 97 18.15 -10.78 6.69
N ARG A 98 19.48 -10.63 6.61
CA ARG A 98 20.32 -10.28 7.77
C ARG A 98 20.05 -8.88 8.29
N ILE A 99 19.86 -7.90 7.40
CA ILE A 99 19.57 -6.52 7.78
C ILE A 99 18.26 -6.45 8.56
N VAL A 100 17.20 -7.07 8.03
CA VAL A 100 15.88 -7.08 8.67
C VAL A 100 15.92 -7.78 10.02
N ILE A 101 16.65 -8.90 10.14
CA ILE A 101 16.80 -9.60 11.42
C ILE A 101 17.51 -8.74 12.47
N VAL A 102 18.61 -8.07 12.11
CA VAL A 102 19.31 -7.17 13.05
C VAL A 102 18.39 -6.05 13.52
N GLN A 103 17.61 -5.46 12.62
CA GLN A 103 16.64 -4.41 12.98
C GLN A 103 15.54 -4.93 13.90
N PHE A 104 15.01 -6.12 13.66
CA PHE A 104 14.01 -6.74 14.55
C PHE A 104 14.58 -7.12 15.92
N GLU A 105 15.87 -7.41 16.05
CA GLU A 105 16.49 -7.67 17.35
C GLU A 105 16.79 -6.37 18.12
N GLN A 106 17.10 -5.28 17.41
CA GLN A 106 17.35 -3.97 18.00
C GLN A 106 16.05 -3.27 18.42
N ASP A 107 15.01 -3.33 17.59
CA ASP A 107 13.71 -2.72 17.85
C ASP A 107 12.55 -3.64 17.39
N PRO A 108 12.18 -4.65 18.20
CA PRO A 108 11.08 -5.55 17.89
C PRO A 108 9.75 -4.82 17.72
N THR A 109 9.47 -3.83 18.57
CA THR A 109 8.19 -3.13 18.60
C THR A 109 8.03 -2.24 17.38
N GLY A 110 9.01 -1.41 17.04
CA GLY A 110 8.95 -0.55 15.84
C GLY A 110 8.93 -1.36 14.55
N MET A 111 9.66 -2.48 14.47
CA MET A 111 9.62 -3.35 13.30
C MET A 111 8.28 -4.08 13.13
N GLN A 112 7.62 -4.49 14.23
CA GLN A 112 6.25 -5.01 14.19
C GLN A 112 5.23 -3.94 13.80
N GLN A 113 5.38 -2.70 14.28
CA GLN A 113 4.55 -1.57 13.86
C GLN A 113 4.71 -1.29 12.36
N ARG A 114 5.96 -1.29 11.86
CA ARG A 114 6.25 -1.17 10.42
C ARG A 114 5.60 -2.29 9.62
N ALA A 115 5.69 -3.54 10.07
CA ALA A 115 5.05 -4.66 9.42
C ALA A 115 3.52 -4.53 9.39
N SER A 116 2.90 -4.12 10.50
CA SER A 116 1.47 -3.83 10.58
C SER A 116 1.07 -2.72 9.60
N MET A 117 1.88 -1.66 9.48
CA MET A 117 1.65 -0.59 8.52
C MET A 117 1.71 -1.11 7.08
N ILE A 118 2.73 -1.89 6.73
CA ILE A 118 2.84 -2.50 5.39
C ILE A 118 1.64 -3.41 5.10
N ARG A 119 1.24 -4.27 6.04
CA ARG A 119 0.04 -5.13 5.88
C ARG A 119 -1.19 -4.29 5.58
N ARG A 120 -1.42 -3.25 6.40
CA ARG A 120 -2.54 -2.34 6.25
C ARG A 120 -2.57 -1.71 4.85
N LEU A 121 -1.43 -1.19 4.37
CA LEU A 121 -1.33 -0.61 3.02
C LEU A 121 -1.65 -1.61 1.91
N LEU A 122 -1.18 -2.87 2.04
CA LEU A 122 -1.42 -3.92 1.07
C LEU A 122 -2.85 -4.49 1.12
N GLU A 123 -3.50 -4.39 2.27
CA GLU A 123 -4.87 -4.84 2.50
C GLU A 123 -5.90 -3.79 2.06
N GLU A 124 -5.68 -2.53 2.43
CA GLU A 124 -6.59 -1.40 2.19
C GLU A 124 -6.32 -0.70 0.84
N GLY A 125 -5.13 -0.91 0.26
CA GLY A 125 -4.75 -0.36 -1.05
C GLY A 125 -4.45 1.14 -1.03
N GLU A 126 -4.17 1.71 0.13
CA GLU A 126 -3.91 3.13 0.36
C GLU A 126 -2.42 3.50 0.43
N GLU A 127 -2.13 4.77 0.13
CA GLU A 127 -0.82 5.40 0.32
C GLU A 127 -0.56 5.64 1.81
N LEU A 128 0.72 5.67 2.20
CA LEU A 128 1.10 6.09 3.55
C LEU A 128 0.48 7.46 3.88
N PRO A 129 -0.13 7.65 5.06
CA PRO A 129 -0.13 8.98 5.64
C PRO A 129 1.33 9.39 5.83
N MET A 130 1.73 10.55 5.30
CA MET A 130 2.92 11.23 5.80
C MET A 130 2.78 11.32 7.32
N SER A 131 3.66 10.66 8.08
CA SER A 131 3.65 10.80 9.52
C SER A 131 4.08 12.22 9.89
N VAL A 132 3.16 12.97 10.45
CA VAL A 132 3.44 13.88 11.57
C VAL A 132 2.63 13.23 12.68
N GLY A 133 3.23 12.38 13.51
CA GLY A 133 4.10 12.82 14.60
C GLY A 133 3.18 13.10 15.78
N ASP A 134 2.93 12.08 16.59
CA ASP A 134 2.44 12.18 17.98
C ASP A 134 2.71 10.82 18.66
N ALA A 135 3.97 10.66 19.08
CA ALA A 135 4.35 9.79 20.17
C ALA A 135 5.32 10.61 21.01
N ASP A 136 5.07 10.62 22.31
CA ASP A 136 5.65 11.51 23.31
C ASP A 136 7.17 11.70 23.20
N ASP A 137 7.57 12.93 23.53
CA ASP A 137 8.87 13.46 23.94
C ASP A 137 10.11 12.55 23.78
N TYR A 138 11.10 13.05 23.02
CA TYR A 138 12.42 12.49 22.69
C TYR A 138 12.51 11.55 21.46
N GLY A 139 13.00 12.11 20.34
CA GLY A 139 13.55 11.35 19.22
C GLY A 139 14.49 12.22 18.36
N ASP A 140 15.73 11.76 18.18
CA ASP A 140 16.75 12.39 17.33
C ASP A 140 16.19 12.76 15.93
N GLU A 141 16.27 14.04 15.58
CA GLU A 141 15.99 14.51 14.22
C GLU A 141 17.00 13.93 13.22
N GLY A 142 16.52 13.47 12.07
CA GLY A 142 17.38 13.22 10.90
C GLY A 142 17.62 11.76 10.52
N GLY A 143 16.89 10.80 11.11
CA GLY A 143 16.88 9.42 10.59
C GLY A 143 16.35 9.39 9.15
N LEU A 144 17.22 9.09 8.19
CA LEU A 144 16.84 8.78 6.81
C LEU A 144 15.98 7.50 6.82
N VAL A 145 14.65 7.68 6.86
CA VAL A 145 13.70 6.60 6.63
C VAL A 145 13.59 6.42 5.12
N GLU A 146 14.41 5.53 4.56
CA GLU A 146 14.14 5.04 3.21
C GLU A 146 12.88 4.15 3.26
N PHE A 147 11.76 4.75 2.86
CA PHE A 147 10.53 4.04 2.53
C PHE A 147 10.46 3.84 1.02
N VAL A 148 10.58 2.60 0.54
CA VAL A 148 10.26 2.27 -0.85
C VAL A 148 8.75 2.06 -0.98
N GLY A 149 8.00 3.15 -0.80
CA GLY A 149 6.58 3.18 -1.11
C GLY A 149 6.36 3.32 -2.61
N ARG A 150 5.91 2.27 -3.29
CA ARG A 150 5.46 2.43 -4.67
C ARG A 150 3.96 2.65 -4.75
N ARG A 151 3.66 3.93 -5.01
CA ARG A 151 2.47 4.53 -5.62
C ARG A 151 1.88 3.63 -6.71
N ARG A 152 0.56 3.36 -6.63
CA ARG A 152 -0.20 2.81 -7.77
C ARG A 152 0.08 3.70 -8.99
N GLU A 153 0.42 3.11 -10.13
CA GLU A 153 0.54 3.86 -11.39
C GLU A 153 -0.85 4.35 -11.79
N ARG A 154 -1.22 5.55 -11.33
CA ARG A 154 -2.33 6.31 -11.87
C ARG A 154 -1.84 6.87 -13.19
N ASP A 155 -2.55 6.62 -14.29
CA ASP A 155 -2.27 7.31 -15.55
C ASP A 155 -2.24 8.82 -15.23
N PRO A 156 -1.08 9.50 -15.33
CA PRO A 156 -0.98 10.91 -14.96
C PRO A 156 -1.93 11.78 -15.80
N LYS A 157 -2.37 11.26 -16.96
CA LYS A 157 -3.38 11.88 -17.81
C LYS A 157 -4.79 11.77 -17.26
N LEU A 158 -5.11 10.87 -16.32
CA LEU A 158 -6.45 10.81 -15.72
C LEU A 158 -6.74 12.08 -14.90
N ARG A 159 -5.74 12.62 -14.20
CA ARG A 159 -5.88 13.90 -13.51
C ARG A 159 -6.17 15.01 -14.52
N SER A 160 -5.33 15.16 -15.54
CA SER A 160 -5.52 16.23 -16.52
C SER A 160 -6.86 16.06 -17.24
N ARG A 161 -7.18 14.86 -17.76
CA ARG A 161 -8.45 14.56 -18.42
C ARG A 161 -9.67 14.83 -17.54
N LYS A 162 -9.60 14.54 -16.23
CA LYS A 162 -10.70 14.85 -15.31
C LYS A 162 -10.89 16.36 -15.17
N LEU A 163 -9.80 17.11 -15.00
CA LEU A 163 -9.87 18.57 -14.91
C LEU A 163 -10.37 19.18 -16.22
N ASP A 164 -9.82 18.75 -17.36
CA ASP A 164 -10.24 19.18 -18.69
C ASP A 164 -11.73 18.91 -18.93
N ALA A 165 -12.23 17.73 -18.50
CA ALA A 165 -13.64 17.38 -18.62
C ALA A 165 -14.54 18.27 -17.75
N VAL A 166 -14.11 18.61 -16.53
CA VAL A 166 -14.85 19.51 -15.62
C VAL A 166 -14.88 20.93 -16.19
N GLU A 167 -13.74 21.45 -16.65
CA GLU A 167 -13.66 22.75 -17.31
C GLU A 167 -14.50 22.80 -18.60
N ALA A 168 -14.44 21.77 -19.45
CA ALA A 168 -15.24 21.68 -20.67
C ALA A 168 -16.76 21.62 -20.39
N SER A 169 -17.15 21.12 -19.22
CA SER A 169 -18.54 21.12 -18.75
C SER A 169 -19.00 22.47 -18.16
N GLY A 170 -18.10 23.45 -18.05
CA GLY A 170 -18.37 24.77 -17.47
C GLY A 170 -18.45 24.79 -15.94
N LEU A 171 -17.99 23.73 -15.28
CA LEU A 171 -17.97 23.61 -13.82
C LEU A 171 -16.62 24.09 -13.24
N PRO A 172 -16.61 24.65 -12.02
CA PRO A 172 -15.37 25.08 -11.38
C PRO A 172 -14.54 23.89 -10.90
N ILE A 173 -13.22 24.09 -10.78
CA ILE A 173 -12.30 23.15 -10.12
C ILE A 173 -12.43 23.33 -8.59
N ALA A 174 -13.54 22.87 -8.06
CA ALA A 174 -13.88 22.95 -6.64
C ALA A 174 -14.08 21.56 -6.03
N CYS A 175 -13.97 21.47 -4.71
CA CYS A 175 -14.24 20.24 -3.98
C CYS A 175 -15.71 19.85 -4.14
N GLU A 176 -15.97 18.62 -4.60
CA GLU A 176 -17.33 18.11 -4.78
C GLU A 176 -18.04 17.94 -3.42
N VAL A 177 -17.32 17.76 -2.31
CA VAL A 177 -17.92 17.57 -0.97
C VAL A 177 -18.28 18.89 -0.31
N CYS A 178 -17.33 19.82 -0.19
CA CYS A 178 -17.51 21.06 0.59
C CYS A 178 -17.50 22.34 -0.26
N SER A 179 -17.46 22.22 -1.58
CA SER A 179 -17.41 23.34 -2.53
C SER A 179 -16.18 24.26 -2.41
N PHE A 180 -15.16 23.86 -1.63
CA PHE A 180 -13.93 24.63 -1.50
C PHE A 180 -13.16 24.71 -2.83
N ASP A 181 -12.91 25.93 -3.30
CA ASP A 181 -12.11 26.23 -4.49
C ASP A 181 -10.77 26.87 -4.08
N PHE A 182 -9.65 26.23 -4.42
CA PHE A 182 -8.32 26.76 -4.10
C PHE A 182 -7.95 27.99 -4.92
N GLY A 183 -8.41 28.09 -6.17
CA GLY A 183 -8.17 29.24 -7.03
C GLY A 183 -8.90 30.48 -6.52
N GLU A 184 -10.15 30.33 -6.06
CA GLU A 184 -10.89 31.42 -5.43
C GLU A 184 -10.21 31.89 -4.13
N ARG A 185 -9.77 30.93 -3.30
CA ARG A 185 -9.24 31.23 -1.95
C ARG A 185 -7.79 31.68 -1.92
N TYR A 186 -6.96 31.18 -2.83
CA TYR A 186 -5.50 31.43 -2.85
C TYR A 186 -5.01 32.09 -4.15
N GLY A 187 -5.92 32.48 -5.05
CA GLY A 187 -5.57 33.12 -6.31
C GLY A 187 -4.71 32.22 -7.20
N SER A 188 -3.69 32.81 -7.82
CA SER A 188 -2.80 32.10 -8.75
C SER A 188 -2.10 30.88 -8.12
N ARG A 189 -1.84 30.90 -6.81
CA ARG A 189 -1.21 29.78 -6.09
C ARG A 189 -2.09 28.54 -6.00
N GLY A 190 -3.41 28.72 -5.98
CA GLY A 190 -4.38 27.64 -5.87
C GLY A 190 -5.03 27.24 -7.19
N LYS A 191 -4.73 27.94 -8.29
CA LYS A 191 -5.37 27.70 -9.59
C LYS A 191 -5.13 26.26 -10.06
N GLY A 192 -6.22 25.53 -10.28
CA GLY A 192 -6.18 24.12 -10.71
C GLY A 192 -5.63 23.14 -9.66
N TYR A 193 -5.42 23.60 -8.43
CA TYR A 193 -4.98 22.76 -7.32
C TYR A 193 -6.20 22.08 -6.68
N ILE A 194 -6.24 20.76 -6.80
CA ILE A 194 -7.27 19.89 -6.23
C ILE A 194 -6.76 18.45 -6.29
N GLU A 195 -7.26 17.60 -5.40
CA GLU A 195 -6.91 16.18 -5.34
C GLU A 195 -7.97 15.36 -6.10
N VAL A 196 -7.52 14.44 -6.95
CA VAL A 196 -8.41 13.52 -7.69
C VAL A 196 -8.48 12.21 -6.93
N HIS A 197 -9.67 11.88 -6.48
CA HIS A 197 -9.98 10.73 -5.64
C HIS A 197 -10.89 9.74 -6.37
N HIS A 198 -10.77 8.43 -6.12
CA HIS A 198 -11.72 7.47 -6.68
C HIS A 198 -12.97 7.44 -5.82
N ARG A 199 -14.15 7.56 -6.43
CA ARG A 199 -15.44 7.50 -5.73
C ARG A 199 -15.69 6.15 -5.06
N HIS A 200 -15.03 5.09 -5.53
CA HIS A 200 -15.06 3.76 -4.95
C HIS A 200 -13.64 3.22 -4.79
N PRO A 201 -13.36 2.39 -3.77
CA PRO A 201 -12.03 1.86 -3.56
C PRO A 201 -11.63 0.90 -4.68
N LEU A 202 -10.46 1.13 -5.28
CA LEU A 202 -9.89 0.27 -6.32
C LEU A 202 -9.36 -1.09 -5.79
N HIS A 203 -9.77 -1.53 -4.58
CA HIS A 203 -9.52 -2.89 -4.09
C HIS A 203 -10.67 -3.85 -4.44
N VAL A 204 -11.84 -3.31 -4.82
CA VAL A 204 -13.05 -4.09 -5.15
C VAL A 204 -13.03 -4.55 -6.61
N THR A 205 -12.36 -3.81 -7.49
CA THR A 205 -12.20 -4.12 -8.92
C THR A 205 -10.70 -4.25 -9.21
N GLY A 206 -10.27 -5.36 -9.83
CA GLY A 206 -8.87 -5.55 -10.22
C GLY A 206 -8.40 -4.52 -11.25
N ALA A 207 -7.33 -4.80 -12.01
CA ALA A 207 -6.89 -3.92 -13.11
C ALA A 207 -8.06 -3.62 -14.07
N THR A 208 -8.62 -2.42 -13.96
CA THR A 208 -9.79 -1.96 -14.71
C THR A 208 -9.50 -0.62 -15.33
N ARG A 209 -10.10 -0.36 -16.51
CA ARG A 209 -10.06 0.97 -17.12
C ARG A 209 -10.89 1.90 -16.23
N THR A 210 -10.23 2.85 -15.57
CA THR A 210 -10.91 3.88 -14.78
C THR A 210 -11.61 4.86 -15.71
N HIS A 211 -12.92 5.03 -15.53
CA HIS A 211 -13.67 6.09 -16.19
C HIS A 211 -13.62 7.40 -15.38
N LEU A 212 -13.77 8.54 -16.05
CA LEU A 212 -13.65 9.86 -15.39
C LEU A 212 -14.79 10.15 -14.39
N ASP A 213 -15.93 9.50 -14.55
CA ASP A 213 -17.07 9.55 -13.64
C ASP A 213 -16.82 8.79 -12.33
N GLU A 214 -15.92 7.81 -12.33
CA GLU A 214 -15.44 7.12 -11.12
C GLU A 214 -14.48 7.98 -10.28
N LEU A 215 -14.13 9.18 -10.76
CA LEU A 215 -13.25 10.12 -10.08
C LEU A 215 -14.05 11.30 -9.50
N ALA A 216 -13.63 11.77 -8.34
CA ALA A 216 -14.14 12.95 -7.66
C ALA A 216 -13.01 13.95 -7.39
N LEU A 217 -13.32 15.24 -7.49
CA LEU A 217 -12.45 16.34 -7.09
C LEU A 217 -12.64 16.64 -5.60
N LEU A 218 -11.59 16.48 -4.80
CA LEU A 218 -11.61 16.72 -3.35
C LEU A 218 -10.55 17.73 -2.92
N CYS A 219 -10.84 18.54 -1.90
CA CYS A 219 -9.80 19.30 -1.21
C CYS A 219 -9.02 18.40 -0.25
N ALA A 220 -7.81 18.82 0.13
CA ALA A 220 -6.94 18.06 1.03
C ALA A 220 -7.62 17.61 2.34
N ASN A 221 -8.52 18.45 2.88
CA ASN A 221 -9.24 18.13 4.10
C ASN A 221 -10.31 17.07 3.87
N CYS A 222 -11.18 17.23 2.86
CA CYS A 222 -12.22 16.25 2.56
C CYS A 222 -11.64 14.92 2.10
N HIS A 223 -10.55 14.95 1.32
CA HIS A 223 -9.84 13.73 0.95
C HIS A 223 -9.36 12.99 2.19
N ARG A 224 -8.71 13.68 3.14
CA ARG A 224 -8.33 13.09 4.42
C ARG A 224 -9.52 12.57 5.22
N MET A 225 -10.67 13.24 5.19
CA MET A 225 -11.87 12.79 5.91
C MET A 225 -12.51 11.54 5.30
N CYS A 226 -12.45 11.35 3.97
CA CYS A 226 -12.88 10.08 3.35
C CYS A 226 -12.06 8.88 3.83
N HIS A 227 -10.80 9.11 4.22
CA HIS A 227 -9.83 8.10 4.68
C HIS A 227 -9.71 8.01 6.21
N ARG A 228 -10.47 8.80 6.98
CA ARG A 228 -10.34 8.83 8.43
C ARG A 228 -11.16 7.71 9.07
N GLY A 229 -10.49 6.66 9.51
CA GLY A 229 -11.15 5.48 10.09
C GLY A 229 -11.55 4.50 8.99
N ASP A 230 -12.78 3.97 9.04
CA ASP A 230 -13.32 3.20 7.92
C ASP A 230 -13.54 4.13 6.72
N TRP A 231 -13.10 3.69 5.54
CA TRP A 231 -13.25 4.48 4.32
C TRP A 231 -14.73 4.75 4.01
N ILE A 232 -15.03 6.00 3.64
CA ILE A 232 -16.37 6.42 3.21
C ILE A 232 -16.33 7.11 1.85
N THR A 233 -17.43 7.00 1.10
CA THR A 233 -17.55 7.66 -0.21
C THR A 233 -17.61 9.19 -0.05
N PRO A 234 -17.18 9.97 -1.04
CA PRO A 234 -17.39 11.42 -1.07
C PRO A 234 -18.85 11.82 -0.84
N ASP A 235 -19.80 11.06 -1.40
CA ASP A 235 -21.23 11.34 -1.25
C ASP A 235 -21.70 11.08 0.20
N SER A 236 -21.20 10.03 0.85
CA SER A 236 -21.43 9.77 2.28
C SER A 236 -20.87 10.88 3.16
N LEU A 237 -19.65 11.34 2.89
CA LEU A 237 -19.04 12.44 3.63
C LEU A 237 -19.84 13.74 3.44
N ARG A 238 -20.31 14.01 2.20
CA ARG A 238 -21.16 15.17 1.92
C ARG A 238 -22.46 15.11 2.74
N ALA A 239 -23.09 13.94 2.83
CA ALA A 239 -24.30 13.75 3.65
C ALA A 239 -24.05 14.03 5.13
N ILE A 240 -22.92 13.56 5.69
CA ILE A 240 -22.52 13.83 7.09
C ILE A 240 -22.37 15.35 7.30
N MET A 241 -21.67 16.05 6.40
CA MET A 241 -21.48 17.49 6.51
C MET A 241 -22.80 18.27 6.46
N HIS A 242 -23.72 17.90 5.57
CA HIS A 242 -25.02 18.59 5.51
C HIS A 242 -25.93 18.29 6.70
N ALA A 243 -25.89 17.07 7.24
CA ALA A 243 -26.65 16.73 8.45
C ALA A 243 -26.18 17.52 9.68
N GLU A 244 -24.86 17.69 9.84
CA GLU A 244 -24.25 18.48 10.92
C GLU A 244 -24.48 19.99 10.77
N VAL A 245 -24.49 20.51 9.54
CA VAL A 245 -24.80 21.92 9.30
C VAL A 245 -26.29 22.19 9.59
N ALA A 246 -27.18 21.28 9.23
CA ALA A 246 -28.60 21.40 9.52
C ALA A 246 -28.91 21.36 11.02
N SER A 247 -28.21 20.52 11.80
CA SER A 247 -28.38 20.44 13.25
C SER A 247 -27.87 21.68 13.99
N ARG A 248 -26.83 22.36 13.46
CA ARG A 248 -26.27 23.59 14.03
C ARG A 248 -26.99 24.87 13.61
N SER A 249 -27.76 24.81 12.53
CA SER A 249 -28.53 25.95 11.98
C SER A 249 -30.00 25.92 12.40
N ALA A 250 -30.42 24.89 13.15
CA ALA A 250 -31.72 24.86 13.80
C ALA A 250 -31.70 25.85 14.99
N PRO A 251 -32.69 26.75 15.09
CA PRO A 251 -32.73 27.80 16.11
C PRO A 251 -32.88 27.26 17.54
#